data_AF-A0A5K7XBS4-F1
#
_entry.id   AF-A0A5K7XBS4-F1
#
_cell.length_a   1.000
_cell.length_b   1.000
_cell.length_c   1.000
_cell.angle_alpha   90.00
_cell.angle_beta   90.00
_cell.angle_gamma   90.00
#
_symmetry.space_group_name_H-M   'P 1'
#
loop_
_entity.id
_entity.type
_entity.pdbx_description
1 polymer ?
#
loop_
_entity_poly.entity_id
_entity_poly.type
_entity_poly.pdbx_seq_one_letter_code
_entity_poly.pdbx_strand_id
1 'polypeptide(L)'
;MNHKCDQAGPLSKRKLAVILTKGTVALIVIIVGERFASAGDSRDQLCHLSEASWVLITPAGRSLTAALDQLDVEHRWLRSDLRIAWRSGEPITGPLEKRRAPRTAAETHCSAFAAAVASHFGVYLLRPPEHSHVLLADAQFDWLSSPSGRQAGWKSVKGPLDAQKRANSGMLVVAVVKNSDARLPGHIAVVRPSDKRVICITRCGPQILQAGFTNYRSADLILGFERHSGAWLPAGKGSVRFFSHTVDLCLGRCSASECSRSRNFNCERPD
;
A
#
# COMPACT_ATOMS: atom_id res chain seq x y z
N MET A 1 -5.63 -5.79 16.28
CA MET A 1 -5.55 -4.81 15.19
C MET A 1 -6.96 -4.62 14.64
N ASN A 2 -7.51 -3.41 14.69
CA ASN A 2 -8.86 -3.12 14.19
C ASN A 2 -8.79 -2.95 12.66
N HIS A 3 -9.35 -3.90 11.91
CA HIS A 3 -9.43 -3.84 10.46
C HIS A 3 -10.50 -2.81 10.04
N LYS A 4 -10.10 -1.57 9.74
CA LYS A 4 -11.02 -0.48 9.33
C LYS A 4 -11.51 -0.64 7.88
N CYS A 5 -12.09 -1.79 7.53
CA CYS A 5 -12.81 -1.97 6.27
C CYS A 5 -14.16 -1.23 6.23
N ASP A 6 -14.61 -0.67 7.35
CA ASP A 6 -15.96 -0.11 7.53
C ASP A 6 -16.14 1.35 7.12
N GLN A 7 -15.05 2.06 6.82
CA GLN A 7 -15.07 3.51 6.53
C GLN A 7 -15.14 3.82 5.02
N ALA A 8 -15.05 2.82 4.15
CA ALA A 8 -15.29 3.01 2.71
C ALA A 8 -16.81 3.27 2.49
N GLY A 9 -17.18 4.56 2.53
CA GLY A 9 -18.54 5.02 2.31
C GLY A 9 -19.10 4.57 0.95
N PRO A 10 -20.42 4.38 0.81
CA PRO A 10 -21.02 3.96 -0.44
C PRO A 10 -20.82 5.03 -1.53
N LEU A 11 -20.53 4.57 -2.75
CA LEU A 11 -20.62 5.37 -3.97
C LEU A 11 -21.97 6.10 -3.99
N SER A 12 -21.91 7.41 -4.19
CA SER A 12 -23.05 8.34 -4.27
C SER A 12 -24.25 7.75 -5.04
N LYS A 13 -25.33 7.42 -4.31
CA LYS A 13 -26.63 7.11 -4.91
C LYS A 13 -27.29 8.43 -5.30
N ARG A 14 -27.36 8.73 -6.61
CA ARG A 14 -28.24 9.78 -7.13
C ARG A 14 -29.68 9.47 -6.70
N LYS A 15 -30.31 10.36 -5.93
CA LYS A 15 -31.74 10.29 -5.60
C LYS A 15 -32.55 10.67 -6.84
N LEU A 16 -33.42 9.77 -7.30
CA LEU A 16 -34.55 10.14 -8.15
C LEU A 16 -35.60 10.80 -7.26
N ALA A 17 -35.99 12.04 -7.56
CA ALA A 17 -37.16 12.67 -6.98
C ALA A 17 -38.34 12.47 -7.93
N VAL A 18 -39.39 11.81 -7.45
CA VAL A 18 -40.70 11.78 -8.13
C VAL A 18 -41.54 12.89 -7.51
N ILE A 19 -41.91 13.89 -8.30
CA ILE A 19 -42.87 14.93 -7.94
C ILE A 19 -44.25 14.42 -8.38
N LEU A 20 -45.18 14.24 -7.43
CA LEU A 20 -46.59 14.03 -7.73
C LEU A 20 -47.39 15.25 -7.26
N THR A 21 -47.98 15.95 -8.22
CA THR A 21 -48.91 17.06 -8.00
C THR A 21 -50.33 16.54 -7.74
N LYS A 22 -50.92 17.06 -6.67
CA LYS A 22 -52.35 17.11 -6.28
C LYS A 22 -53.32 16.24 -7.10
N GLY A 23 -53.75 15.13 -6.49
CA GLY A 23 -54.87 14.32 -6.96
C GLY A 23 -54.89 12.97 -6.25
N THR A 24 -55.74 12.86 -5.24
CA THR A 24 -56.02 11.74 -4.33
C THR A 24 -55.69 10.33 -4.84
N VAL A 25 -54.69 9.68 -4.23
CA VAL A 25 -54.65 8.22 -4.04
C VAL A 25 -54.01 7.94 -2.68
N ALA A 26 -54.78 7.38 -1.75
CA ALA A 26 -54.27 6.88 -0.48
C ALA A 26 -53.58 5.53 -0.72
N LEU A 27 -52.27 5.46 -0.52
CA LEU A 27 -51.52 4.21 -0.51
C LEU A 27 -51.38 3.75 0.95
N ILE A 28 -52.10 2.69 1.34
CA ILE A 28 -51.92 2.04 2.63
C ILE A 28 -50.65 1.19 2.53
N VAL A 29 -49.58 1.64 3.19
CA VAL A 29 -48.35 0.85 3.36
C VAL A 29 -48.47 0.08 4.68
N ILE A 30 -48.67 -1.23 4.59
CA ILE A 30 -48.57 -2.13 5.74
C ILE A 30 -47.08 -2.28 6.06
N ILE A 31 -46.62 -1.63 7.12
CA ILE A 31 -45.27 -1.84 7.65
C ILE A 31 -45.34 -3.10 8.52
N VAL A 32 -45.03 -4.26 7.93
CA VAL A 32 -44.69 -5.45 8.72
C VAL A 32 -43.32 -5.17 9.34
N GLY A 33 -43.32 -5.00 10.66
CA GLY A 33 -42.11 -4.77 11.43
C GLY A 33 -41.23 -6.01 11.48
N GLU A 34 -40.32 -6.14 10.51
CA GLU A 34 -39.08 -6.87 10.74
C GLU A 34 -38.15 -5.94 11.53
N ARG A 35 -37.69 -6.42 12.69
CA ARG A 35 -36.63 -5.74 13.45
C ARG A 35 -35.41 -5.62 12.54
N PHE A 36 -35.20 -4.44 11.98
CA PHE A 36 -33.98 -4.09 11.28
C PHE A 36 -32.83 -4.17 12.29
N ALA A 37 -32.06 -5.26 12.22
CA ALA A 37 -30.72 -5.29 12.76
C ALA A 37 -29.94 -4.12 12.15
N SER A 38 -29.27 -3.34 12.99
CA SER A 38 -28.50 -2.19 12.56
C SER A 38 -27.51 -2.62 11.45
N ALA A 39 -27.56 -1.95 10.29
CA ALA A 39 -26.70 -2.23 9.15
C ALA A 39 -25.21 -1.89 9.39
N GLY A 40 -24.82 -1.61 10.64
CA GLY A 40 -23.44 -1.37 11.07
C GLY A 40 -22.68 -2.62 11.55
N ASP A 41 -23.34 -3.76 11.78
CA ASP A 41 -22.76 -4.85 12.59
C ASP A 41 -22.37 -6.13 11.80
N SER A 42 -22.74 -6.23 10.53
CA SER A 42 -22.54 -7.45 9.72
C SER A 42 -21.15 -7.54 9.05
N ARG A 43 -20.40 -6.43 9.01
CA ARG A 43 -19.21 -6.29 8.15
C ARG A 43 -17.93 -6.86 8.77
N ASP A 44 -17.77 -6.72 10.08
CA ASP A 44 -16.66 -7.29 10.86
C ASP A 44 -16.83 -8.80 11.07
N GLN A 45 -18.06 -9.24 11.31
CA GLN A 45 -18.36 -10.64 11.60
C GLN A 45 -17.94 -11.59 10.48
N LEU A 46 -18.03 -11.21 9.20
CA LEU A 46 -17.60 -12.08 8.09
C LEU A 46 -16.08 -12.28 8.02
N CYS A 47 -15.29 -11.29 8.45
CA CYS A 47 -13.83 -11.40 8.56
C CYS A 47 -13.39 -12.15 9.82
N HIS A 48 -14.25 -12.27 10.83
CA HIS A 48 -13.95 -12.98 12.09
C HIS A 48 -14.57 -14.40 12.18
N LEU A 49 -15.70 -14.68 11.54
CA LEU A 49 -16.49 -15.91 11.72
C LEU A 49 -16.33 -16.97 10.63
N SER A 50 -15.66 -16.67 9.52
CA SER A 50 -15.49 -17.66 8.45
C SER A 50 -14.39 -18.69 8.84
N GLU A 51 -14.38 -19.90 8.26
CA GLU A 51 -13.22 -20.81 8.28
C GLU A 51 -12.21 -20.52 7.14
N ALA A 52 -12.29 -19.33 6.52
CA ALA A 52 -11.45 -19.00 5.37
C ALA A 52 -9.97 -19.12 5.71
N SER A 53 -9.27 -19.86 4.84
CA SER A 53 -7.84 -20.11 4.88
C SER A 53 -7.01 -18.86 5.17
N TRP A 54 -5.97 -19.07 5.97
CA TRP A 54 -4.95 -18.09 6.30
C TRP A 54 -3.83 -18.15 5.25
N VAL A 55 -3.12 -17.04 5.07
CA VAL A 55 -1.86 -17.05 4.34
C VAL A 55 -0.73 -17.15 5.36
N LEU A 56 -0.07 -18.31 5.44
CA LEU A 56 1.01 -18.54 6.40
C LEU A 56 2.18 -17.57 6.18
N ILE A 57 2.68 -16.98 7.27
CA ILE A 57 3.89 -16.15 7.26
C ILE A 57 5.10 -17.05 7.52
N THR A 58 6.03 -17.07 6.57
CA THR A 58 7.29 -17.81 6.67
C THR A 58 8.29 -17.11 7.63
N PRO A 59 9.37 -17.78 8.06
CA PRO A 59 10.47 -17.11 8.77
C PRO A 59 11.08 -15.93 7.99
N ALA A 60 11.19 -16.06 6.67
CA ALA A 60 11.63 -14.97 5.79
C ALA A 60 10.63 -13.80 5.79
N GLY A 61 9.33 -14.09 5.73
CA GLY A 61 8.27 -13.09 5.88
C GLY A 61 8.35 -12.35 7.22
N ARG A 62 8.60 -13.05 8.34
CA ARG A 62 8.81 -12.39 9.64
C ARG A 62 10.06 -11.52 9.67
N SER A 63 11.14 -11.95 9.01
CA SER A 63 12.36 -11.14 8.88
C SER A 63 12.13 -9.89 8.04
N LEU A 64 11.38 -9.99 6.95
CA LEU A 64 10.94 -8.84 6.15
C LEU A 64 10.13 -7.87 7.01
N THR A 65 9.15 -8.35 7.80
CA THR A 65 8.39 -7.50 8.73
C THR A 65 9.29 -6.73 9.69
N ALA A 66 10.24 -7.42 10.33
CA ALA A 66 11.16 -6.79 11.28
C ALA A 66 12.01 -5.69 10.63
N ALA A 67 12.56 -5.94 9.44
CA ALA A 67 13.33 -4.94 8.70
C ALA A 67 12.47 -3.75 8.25
N LEU A 68 11.23 -3.99 7.80
CA LEU A 68 10.29 -2.93 7.46
C LEU A 68 9.96 -2.05 8.69
N ASP A 69 9.84 -2.64 9.88
CA ASP A 69 9.53 -1.91 11.11
C ASP A 69 10.65 -0.97 11.57
N GLN A 70 11.90 -1.25 11.21
CA GLN A 70 13.06 -0.40 11.49
C GLN A 70 13.04 0.92 10.72
N LEU A 71 12.31 0.97 9.60
CA LEU A 71 12.19 2.19 8.81
C LEU A 71 11.26 3.22 9.46
N ASP A 72 10.48 2.83 10.47
CA ASP A 72 9.68 3.74 11.31
C ASP A 72 8.84 4.77 10.53
N VAL A 73 8.09 4.30 9.52
CA VAL A 73 7.31 5.15 8.62
C VAL A 73 6.29 6.04 9.33
N GLU A 74 5.85 5.68 10.53
CA GLU A 74 4.88 6.48 11.29
C GLU A 74 5.46 7.82 11.77
N HIS A 75 6.80 7.92 11.88
CA HIS A 75 7.50 9.13 12.32
C HIS A 75 8.41 9.73 11.23
N ARG A 76 8.57 9.06 10.09
CA ARG A 76 9.43 9.46 8.96
C ARG A 76 8.64 9.58 7.67
N TRP A 77 9.16 10.31 6.68
CA TRP A 77 8.43 10.66 5.45
C TRP A 77 7.08 11.31 5.76
N LEU A 78 7.06 12.15 6.80
CA LEU A 78 5.85 12.82 7.22
C LEU A 78 5.37 13.76 6.11
N ARG A 79 4.05 13.88 6.02
CA ARG A 79 3.43 14.86 5.16
C ARG A 79 3.76 16.25 5.72
N SER A 80 4.52 17.03 4.98
CA SER A 80 4.94 18.36 5.42
C SER A 80 5.20 19.26 4.22
N ASP A 81 5.44 20.52 4.51
CA ASP A 81 5.93 21.55 3.59
C ASP A 81 7.48 21.56 3.54
N LEU A 82 8.13 20.73 4.34
CA LEU A 82 9.59 20.57 4.32
C LEU A 82 9.98 19.56 3.26
N ARG A 83 11.13 19.81 2.62
CA ARG A 83 11.74 18.80 1.75
C ARG A 83 12.25 17.64 2.62
N ILE A 84 11.91 16.42 2.22
CA ILE A 84 12.37 15.21 2.91
C ILE A 84 13.57 14.59 2.17
N ALA A 85 14.56 14.12 2.92
CA ALA A 85 15.63 13.27 2.42
C ALA A 85 15.03 11.92 2.05
N TRP A 86 14.89 11.65 0.75
CA TRP A 86 14.10 10.51 0.25
C TRP A 86 14.49 9.16 0.88
N ARG A 87 15.78 8.96 1.19
CA ARG A 87 16.33 7.71 1.71
C ARG A 87 16.05 7.51 3.20
N SER A 88 16.09 8.57 4.02
CA SER A 88 15.93 8.47 5.48
C SER A 88 14.53 8.83 5.97
N GLY A 89 13.79 9.62 5.19
CA GLY A 89 12.50 10.17 5.59
C GLY A 89 12.59 11.38 6.52
N GLU A 90 13.80 11.84 6.82
CA GLU A 90 14.06 13.02 7.67
C GLU A 90 13.86 14.32 6.89
N PRO A 91 13.34 15.38 7.53
CA PRO A 91 13.38 16.72 6.96
C PRO A 91 14.82 17.17 6.68
N ILE A 92 15.05 17.73 5.50
CA ILE A 92 16.33 18.32 5.14
C ILE A 92 16.36 19.72 5.74
N THR A 93 17.00 19.89 6.90
CA THR A 93 17.21 21.21 7.51
C THR A 93 18.42 21.91 6.89
N GLY A 94 18.29 23.19 6.48
CA GLY A 94 19.43 23.99 5.99
C GLY A 94 19.15 24.99 4.87
N PRO A 95 20.16 25.72 4.35
CA PRO A 95 19.97 26.83 3.40
C PRO A 95 19.29 26.44 2.07
N LEU A 96 19.31 25.14 1.72
CA LEU A 96 18.61 24.58 0.57
C LEU A 96 17.08 24.57 0.74
N GLU A 97 16.57 24.62 1.97
CA GLU A 97 15.14 24.81 2.27
C GLU A 97 14.65 26.17 1.78
N LYS A 98 15.45 27.23 1.95
CA LYS A 98 15.07 28.61 1.63
C LYS A 98 15.07 28.91 0.13
N ARG A 99 15.74 28.09 -0.70
CA ARG A 99 15.91 28.40 -2.14
C ARG A 99 14.76 27.90 -3.01
N ARG A 100 13.88 27.04 -2.50
CA ARG A 100 12.70 26.56 -3.23
C ARG A 100 11.58 26.31 -2.23
N ALA A 101 10.61 27.22 -2.19
CA ALA A 101 9.38 27.03 -1.44
C ALA A 101 8.76 25.65 -1.78
N PRO A 102 8.13 24.96 -0.80
CA PRO A 102 7.28 23.81 -1.09
C PRO A 102 6.30 24.16 -2.21
N ARG A 103 6.20 23.33 -3.24
CA ARG A 103 5.40 23.68 -4.43
C ARG A 103 3.91 23.64 -4.15
N THR A 104 3.47 22.96 -3.09
CA THR A 104 2.05 22.88 -2.67
C THR A 104 1.90 22.58 -1.17
N ALA A 105 0.70 22.82 -0.62
CA ALA A 105 0.35 22.51 0.76
C ALA A 105 0.56 21.02 1.10
N ALA A 106 1.46 20.73 2.05
CA ALA A 106 1.72 19.43 2.67
C ALA A 106 1.79 18.25 1.66
N GLU A 107 2.96 18.06 1.06
CA GLU A 107 3.26 17.00 0.09
C GLU A 107 3.33 15.62 0.78
N THR A 108 2.89 14.57 0.09
CA THR A 108 3.01 13.18 0.57
C THR A 108 4.22 12.51 -0.06
N HIS A 109 4.80 11.52 0.62
CA HIS A 109 6.12 10.96 0.27
C HIS A 109 6.09 9.45 -0.04
N CYS A 110 4.96 8.94 -0.53
CA CYS A 110 4.72 7.52 -0.77
C CYS A 110 5.77 6.84 -1.67
N SER A 111 6.11 7.50 -2.78
CA SER A 111 7.08 7.01 -3.77
C SER A 111 8.52 7.04 -3.27
N ALA A 112 8.87 8.07 -2.49
CA ALA A 112 10.17 8.17 -1.83
C ALA A 112 10.32 7.08 -0.76
N PHE A 113 9.28 6.84 0.04
CA PHE A 113 9.27 5.76 1.03
C PHE A 113 9.40 4.38 0.38
N ALA A 114 8.62 4.07 -0.66
CA ALA A 114 8.74 2.80 -1.38
C ALA A 114 10.15 2.61 -1.97
N ALA A 115 10.77 3.67 -2.49
CA ALA A 115 12.14 3.65 -2.99
C ALA A 115 13.18 3.44 -1.87
N ALA A 116 12.96 4.03 -0.69
CA ALA A 116 13.80 3.84 0.48
C ALA A 116 13.73 2.39 0.99
N VAL A 117 12.53 1.82 1.06
CA VAL A 117 12.32 0.40 1.38
C VAL A 117 13.09 -0.48 0.39
N ALA A 118 12.91 -0.27 -0.92
CA ALA A 118 13.64 -1.03 -1.93
C ALA A 118 15.17 -0.89 -1.74
N SER A 119 15.66 0.33 -1.53
CA SER A 119 17.07 0.59 -1.31
C SER A 119 17.61 -0.06 -0.03
N HIS A 120 16.83 -0.18 1.02
CA HIS A 120 17.21 -0.85 2.27
C HIS A 120 17.53 -2.33 2.03
N PHE A 121 16.85 -2.97 1.07
CA PHE A 121 17.10 -4.36 0.66
C PHE A 121 18.03 -4.50 -0.55
N GLY A 122 18.77 -3.45 -0.94
CA GLY A 122 19.65 -3.48 -2.10
C GLY A 122 18.91 -3.56 -3.45
N VAL A 123 17.60 -3.34 -3.47
CA VAL A 123 16.77 -3.39 -4.68
C VAL A 123 16.67 -1.99 -5.28
N TYR A 124 16.83 -1.91 -6.60
CA TYR A 124 16.56 -0.68 -7.32
C TYR A 124 15.06 -0.54 -7.59
N LEU A 125 14.49 0.58 -7.16
CA LEU A 125 13.20 1.10 -7.61
C LEU A 125 13.45 2.54 -8.08
N LEU A 126 12.79 2.96 -9.16
CA LEU A 126 12.95 4.29 -9.73
C LEU A 126 12.83 5.38 -8.63
N ARG A 127 13.84 6.23 -8.52
CA ARG A 127 14.02 7.13 -7.36
C ARG A 127 14.91 8.33 -7.68
N PRO A 128 14.93 9.37 -6.81
CA PRO A 128 15.92 10.43 -6.89
C PRO A 128 17.34 9.95 -6.49
N PRO A 129 18.41 10.60 -6.98
CA PRO A 129 18.38 11.76 -7.89
C PRO A 129 18.17 11.38 -9.37
N GLU A 130 18.23 10.10 -9.73
CA GLU A 130 18.15 9.65 -11.13
C GLU A 130 16.80 9.98 -11.78
N HIS A 131 15.75 10.16 -10.97
CA HIS A 131 14.44 10.65 -11.41
C HIS A 131 13.90 11.75 -10.48
N SER A 132 13.10 12.66 -11.03
CA SER A 132 12.39 13.68 -10.26
C SER A 132 11.44 13.06 -9.24
N HIS A 133 11.30 13.70 -8.08
CA HIS A 133 10.30 13.33 -7.05
C HIS A 133 8.86 13.72 -7.46
N VAL A 134 8.71 14.68 -8.38
CA VAL A 134 7.41 15.12 -8.91
C VAL A 134 6.78 14.00 -9.72
N LEU A 135 5.54 13.61 -9.39
CA LEU A 135 4.78 12.52 -10.03
C LEU A 135 5.53 11.16 -10.04
N LEU A 136 6.44 10.95 -9.08
CA LEU A 136 7.30 9.77 -9.08
C LEU A 136 6.52 8.45 -8.94
N ALA A 137 5.36 8.42 -8.28
CA ALA A 137 4.55 7.20 -8.20
C ALA A 137 4.03 6.75 -9.58
N ASP A 138 3.66 7.69 -10.46
CA ASP A 138 3.25 7.38 -11.84
C ASP A 138 4.44 6.90 -12.67
N ALA A 139 5.60 7.56 -12.52
CA ALA A 139 6.83 7.12 -13.18
C ALA A 139 7.28 5.73 -12.70
N GLN A 140 7.13 5.43 -11.40
CA GLN A 140 7.38 4.10 -10.84
C GLN A 140 6.41 3.06 -11.40
N PHE A 141 5.12 3.39 -11.57
CA PHE A 141 4.16 2.50 -12.22
C PHE A 141 4.60 2.12 -13.64
N ASP A 142 4.97 3.12 -14.45
CA ASP A 142 5.39 2.93 -15.84
C ASP A 142 6.71 2.13 -15.89
N TRP A 143 7.68 2.49 -15.05
CA TRP A 143 8.98 1.82 -14.99
C TRP A 143 8.87 0.35 -14.55
N LEU A 144 8.06 0.04 -13.53
CA LEU A 144 7.79 -1.33 -13.08
C LEU A 144 7.16 -2.20 -14.18
N SER A 145 6.39 -1.58 -15.08
CA SER A 145 5.75 -2.24 -16.23
C SER A 145 6.68 -2.35 -17.45
N SER A 146 7.78 -1.59 -17.47
CA SER A 146 8.72 -1.51 -18.59
C SER A 146 9.70 -2.69 -18.64
N PRO A 147 10.40 -2.88 -19.78
CA PRO A 147 11.55 -3.79 -19.85
C PRO A 147 12.63 -3.51 -18.81
N SER A 148 12.90 -2.24 -18.50
CA SER A 148 13.92 -1.85 -17.52
C SER A 148 13.57 -2.31 -16.11
N GLY A 149 12.31 -2.19 -15.70
CA GLY A 149 11.84 -2.71 -14.41
C GLY A 149 12.00 -4.23 -14.31
N ARG A 150 11.70 -4.95 -15.39
CA ARG A 150 11.90 -6.41 -15.46
C ARG A 150 13.37 -6.81 -15.42
N GLN A 151 14.23 -6.10 -16.15
CA GLN A 151 15.68 -6.33 -16.15
C GLN A 151 16.29 -6.03 -14.77
N ALA A 152 15.74 -5.07 -14.04
CA ALA A 152 16.07 -4.80 -12.65
C ALA A 152 15.48 -5.83 -11.66
N GLY A 153 14.86 -6.91 -12.14
CA GLY A 153 14.41 -8.05 -11.32
C GLY A 153 12.94 -8.00 -10.87
N TRP A 154 12.19 -6.92 -11.18
CA TRP A 154 10.78 -6.81 -10.78
C TRP A 154 9.88 -7.70 -11.63
N LYS A 155 8.94 -8.39 -10.97
CA LYS A 155 7.97 -9.28 -11.61
C LYS A 155 6.56 -8.85 -11.28
N SER A 156 5.71 -8.72 -12.30
CA SER A 156 4.28 -8.46 -12.11
C SER A 156 3.62 -9.62 -11.34
N VAL A 157 2.68 -9.28 -10.46
CA VAL A 157 1.94 -10.22 -9.62
C VAL A 157 0.46 -10.19 -10.01
N LYS A 158 -0.10 -11.39 -10.25
CA LYS A 158 -1.41 -11.57 -10.90
C LYS A 158 -2.60 -11.03 -10.10
N GLY A 159 -2.47 -10.86 -8.79
CA GLY A 159 -3.57 -10.40 -7.96
C GLY A 159 -3.22 -10.22 -6.49
N PRO A 160 -4.19 -9.75 -5.68
CA PRO A 160 -3.96 -9.36 -4.29
C PRO A 160 -3.57 -10.53 -3.40
N LEU A 161 -4.15 -11.72 -3.60
CA LEU A 161 -3.81 -12.91 -2.82
C LEU A 161 -2.35 -13.34 -3.08
N ASP A 162 -1.92 -13.35 -4.34
CA ASP A 162 -0.53 -13.67 -4.68
C ASP A 162 0.44 -12.60 -4.16
N ALA A 163 0.04 -11.33 -4.16
CA ALA A 163 0.83 -10.25 -3.57
C ALA A 163 1.05 -10.48 -2.07
N GLN A 164 -0.01 -10.81 -1.32
CA GLN A 164 0.11 -11.13 0.10
C GLN A 164 0.97 -12.39 0.33
N LYS A 165 0.76 -13.46 -0.46
CA LYS A 165 1.57 -14.69 -0.38
C LYS A 165 3.06 -14.43 -0.57
N ARG A 166 3.42 -13.60 -1.55
CA ARG A 166 4.82 -13.23 -1.84
C ARG A 166 5.44 -12.41 -0.72
N ALA A 167 4.70 -11.43 -0.17
CA ALA A 167 5.17 -10.71 1.01
C ALA A 167 5.36 -11.67 2.20
N ASN A 168 4.39 -12.57 2.45
CA ASN A 168 4.47 -13.58 3.51
C ASN A 168 5.61 -14.59 3.33
N SER A 169 6.08 -14.80 2.10
CA SER A 169 7.26 -15.62 1.80
C SER A 169 8.58 -14.82 1.87
N GLY A 170 8.55 -13.55 2.27
CA GLY A 170 9.74 -12.71 2.42
C GLY A 170 10.18 -11.98 1.15
N MET A 171 9.35 -11.90 0.11
CA MET A 171 9.65 -11.06 -1.06
C MET A 171 9.24 -9.61 -0.80
N LEU A 172 10.00 -8.65 -1.34
CA LEU A 172 9.55 -7.27 -1.40
C LEU A 172 8.43 -7.17 -2.43
N VAL A 173 7.29 -6.59 -2.04
CA VAL A 173 6.14 -6.42 -2.91
C VAL A 173 5.63 -5.00 -2.80
N VAL A 174 5.32 -4.37 -3.93
CA VAL A 174 4.71 -3.04 -3.99
C VAL A 174 3.34 -3.13 -4.65
N ALA A 175 2.40 -2.31 -4.15
CA ALA A 175 1.12 -2.02 -4.76
C ALA A 175 1.18 -0.59 -5.31
N VAL A 176 0.89 -0.39 -6.59
CA VAL A 176 1.02 0.91 -7.25
C VAL A 176 -0.19 1.20 -8.13
N VAL A 177 -0.64 2.44 -8.13
CA VAL A 177 -1.65 2.97 -9.05
C VAL A 177 -1.11 4.22 -9.73
N LYS A 178 -1.30 4.28 -11.05
CA LYS A 178 -1.07 5.49 -11.84
C LYS A 178 -2.34 6.32 -11.90
N ASN A 179 -2.21 7.64 -11.75
CA ASN A 179 -3.35 8.53 -11.92
C ASN A 179 -3.78 8.61 -13.39
N SER A 180 -5.09 8.64 -13.63
CA SER A 180 -5.63 8.83 -14.99
C SER A 180 -5.46 10.27 -15.48
N ASP A 181 -5.44 11.26 -14.58
CA ASP A 181 -5.05 12.63 -14.91
C ASP A 181 -3.55 12.77 -14.73
N ALA A 182 -2.82 13.02 -15.82
CA ALA A 182 -1.36 13.14 -15.83
C ALA A 182 -0.81 14.32 -15.00
N ARG A 183 -1.67 15.22 -14.51
CA ARG A 183 -1.29 16.35 -13.65
C ARG A 183 -1.40 16.03 -12.16
N LEU A 184 -2.05 14.92 -11.81
CA LEU A 184 -2.25 14.48 -10.43
C LEU A 184 -1.35 13.28 -10.13
N PRO A 185 -0.76 13.20 -8.93
CA PRO A 185 0.11 12.09 -8.59
C PRO A 185 -0.68 10.78 -8.47
N GLY A 186 -0.06 9.67 -8.87
CA GLY A 186 -0.43 8.33 -8.45
C GLY A 186 -0.06 8.02 -7.00
N HIS A 187 -0.13 6.74 -6.62
CA HIS A 187 0.22 6.28 -5.28
C HIS A 187 0.88 4.90 -5.29
N ILE A 188 1.78 4.68 -4.34
CA ILE A 188 2.50 3.43 -4.17
C ILE A 188 2.64 3.10 -2.68
N ALA A 189 2.47 1.83 -2.33
CA ALA A 189 2.65 1.32 -0.98
C ALA A 189 3.40 -0.01 -1.03
N VAL A 190 4.01 -0.39 0.09
CA VAL A 190 4.66 -1.70 0.24
C VAL A 190 3.65 -2.68 0.81
N VAL A 191 3.50 -3.86 0.21
CA VAL A 191 2.67 -4.93 0.78
C VAL A 191 3.45 -5.56 1.94
N ARG A 192 2.86 -5.49 3.12
CA ARG A 192 3.45 -5.98 4.37
C ARG A 192 3.07 -7.44 4.59
N PRO A 193 3.97 -8.30 5.10
CA PRO A 193 3.59 -9.64 5.54
C PRO A 193 2.50 -9.56 6.64
N SER A 194 1.47 -10.40 6.55
CA SER A 194 0.38 -10.45 7.52
C SER A 194 -0.33 -11.80 7.49
N ASP A 195 -0.96 -12.17 8.59
CA ASP A 195 -1.87 -13.32 8.68
C ASP A 195 -3.27 -12.96 8.18
N LYS A 196 -3.41 -11.90 7.37
CA LYS A 196 -4.71 -11.47 6.87
C LYS A 196 -5.40 -12.61 6.12
N ARG A 197 -6.65 -12.84 6.47
CA ARG A 197 -7.47 -13.92 5.92
C ARG A 197 -7.79 -13.69 4.45
N VAL A 198 -7.92 -14.76 3.66
CA VAL A 198 -8.21 -14.68 2.22
C VAL A 198 -9.45 -13.83 1.92
N ILE A 199 -10.54 -13.99 2.69
CA ILE A 199 -11.76 -13.20 2.50
C ILE A 199 -11.54 -11.70 2.71
N CYS A 200 -10.71 -11.33 3.69
CA CYS A 200 -10.39 -9.93 3.98
C CYS A 200 -9.43 -9.35 2.94
N ILE A 201 -8.52 -10.16 2.37
CA ILE A 201 -7.68 -9.76 1.23
C ILE A 201 -8.57 -9.51 0.00
N THR A 202 -9.52 -10.38 -0.28
CA THR A 202 -10.45 -10.20 -1.41
C THR A 202 -11.26 -8.91 -1.25
N ARG A 203 -11.74 -8.60 -0.04
CA ARG A 203 -12.60 -7.44 0.18
C ARG A 203 -11.83 -6.12 0.28
N CYS A 204 -10.75 -6.11 1.06
CA CYS A 204 -10.06 -4.87 1.47
C CYS A 204 -8.62 -4.77 0.93
N GLY A 205 -8.18 -5.77 0.17
CA GLY A 205 -6.83 -5.88 -0.38
C GLY A 205 -5.80 -6.36 0.62
N PRO A 206 -4.54 -6.55 0.18
CA PRO A 206 -3.44 -6.96 1.03
C PRO A 206 -3.21 -6.00 2.21
N GLN A 207 -2.47 -6.46 3.21
CA GLN A 207 -1.93 -5.59 4.24
C GLN A 207 -0.80 -4.75 3.63
N ILE A 208 -0.78 -3.46 3.93
CA ILE A 208 0.24 -2.53 3.42
C ILE A 208 0.92 -1.75 4.54
N LEU A 209 2.09 -1.25 4.21
CA LEU A 209 2.92 -0.28 4.91
C LEU A 209 3.10 0.92 3.97
N GLN A 210 2.86 2.15 4.43
CA GLN A 210 2.95 3.32 3.56
C GLN A 210 3.35 4.61 4.27
N ALA A 211 4.00 5.49 3.50
CA ALA A 211 3.91 6.93 3.69
C ALA A 211 2.82 7.47 2.76
N GLY A 212 2.01 8.42 3.20
CA GLY A 212 0.86 8.89 2.43
C GLY A 212 0.24 10.15 3.02
N PHE A 213 -1.06 10.33 2.84
CA PHE A 213 -1.78 11.39 3.56
C PHE A 213 -1.72 11.15 5.07
N THR A 214 -1.88 9.88 5.45
CA THR A 214 -1.59 9.33 6.77
C THR A 214 -0.57 8.22 6.58
N ASN A 215 0.49 8.24 7.38
CA ASN A 215 1.46 7.15 7.38
C ASN A 215 0.90 6.00 8.21
N TYR A 216 1.11 4.77 7.73
CA TYR A 216 0.63 3.58 8.41
C TYR A 216 1.74 2.55 8.46
N ARG A 217 2.12 2.10 9.66
CA ARG A 217 2.93 0.88 9.82
C ARG A 217 2.20 -0.35 9.28
N SER A 218 0.87 -0.35 9.40
CA SER A 218 0.01 -1.43 8.93
C SER A 218 -1.41 -0.92 8.67
N ALA A 219 -1.85 -0.98 7.41
CA ALA A 219 -3.23 -0.67 7.02
C ALA A 219 -3.75 -1.61 5.93
N ASP A 220 -5.06 -1.65 5.75
CA ASP A 220 -5.65 -2.33 4.59
C ASP A 220 -5.40 -1.51 3.33
N LEU A 221 -5.16 -2.18 2.20
CA LEU A 221 -4.92 -1.49 0.93
C LEU A 221 -6.06 -0.54 0.56
N ILE A 222 -7.32 -0.93 0.75
CA ILE A 222 -8.47 -0.06 0.47
C ILE A 222 -8.39 1.27 1.22
N LEU A 223 -7.99 1.24 2.50
CA LEU A 223 -7.83 2.44 3.32
C LEU A 223 -6.65 3.27 2.79
N GLY A 224 -5.54 2.63 2.46
CA GLY A 224 -4.38 3.37 2.00
C GLY A 224 -4.47 3.99 0.62
N PHE A 225 -5.42 3.51 -0.20
CA PHE A 225 -5.68 4.02 -1.54
C PHE A 225 -7.02 4.77 -1.62
N GLU A 226 -7.65 5.11 -0.50
CA GLU A 226 -8.99 5.72 -0.45
C GLU A 226 -9.10 7.03 -1.25
N ARG A 227 -7.99 7.76 -1.39
CA ARG A 227 -7.91 9.03 -2.15
C ARG A 227 -7.76 8.84 -3.66
N HIS A 228 -7.67 7.60 -4.13
CA HIS A 228 -7.63 7.24 -5.54
C HIS A 228 -8.88 6.42 -5.89
N SER A 229 -9.96 7.13 -6.22
CA SER A 229 -11.23 6.51 -6.62
C SER A 229 -11.01 5.45 -7.71
N GLY A 230 -11.48 4.22 -7.47
CA GLY A 230 -11.32 3.10 -8.40
C GLY A 230 -9.96 2.39 -8.36
N ALA A 231 -9.00 2.87 -7.55
CA ALA A 231 -7.73 2.17 -7.34
C ALA A 231 -7.94 0.76 -6.79
N TRP A 232 -8.77 0.65 -5.74
CA TRP A 232 -9.19 -0.63 -5.20
C TRP A 232 -10.66 -0.90 -5.48
N LEU A 233 -10.94 -2.09 -6.01
CA LEU A 233 -12.25 -2.72 -6.04
C LEU A 233 -12.10 -4.16 -5.52
N PRO A 234 -13.12 -4.75 -4.88
CA PRO A 234 -13.04 -6.11 -4.37
C PRO A 234 -12.55 -7.12 -5.42
N ALA A 235 -11.85 -8.14 -4.94
CA ALA A 235 -11.12 -9.13 -5.73
C ALA A 235 -10.01 -8.55 -6.61
N GLY A 236 -9.54 -7.32 -6.35
CA GLY A 236 -8.48 -6.69 -7.13
C GLY A 236 -8.94 -6.20 -8.51
N LYS A 237 -10.24 -5.93 -8.68
CA LYS A 237 -10.81 -5.45 -9.95
C LYS A 237 -10.51 -3.98 -10.27
N GLY A 238 -9.78 -3.28 -9.39
CA GLY A 238 -9.41 -1.88 -9.54
C GLY A 238 -8.19 -1.66 -10.43
N SER A 239 -7.68 -0.43 -10.45
CA SER A 239 -6.50 -0.05 -11.23
C SER A 239 -5.16 -0.31 -10.54
N VAL A 240 -5.14 -0.68 -9.25
CA VAL A 240 -3.91 -1.09 -8.56
C VAL A 240 -3.25 -2.27 -9.25
N ARG A 241 -1.92 -2.21 -9.37
CA ARG A 241 -1.06 -3.28 -9.87
C ARG A 241 -0.04 -3.66 -8.81
N PHE A 242 0.39 -4.91 -8.84
CA PHE A 242 1.32 -5.47 -7.87
C PHE A 242 2.59 -5.93 -8.56
N PHE A 243 3.73 -5.67 -7.93
CA PHE A 243 5.04 -6.10 -8.41
C PHE A 243 5.85 -6.66 -7.25
N SER A 244 6.65 -7.68 -7.52
CA SER A 244 7.48 -8.35 -6.51
C SER A 244 8.93 -8.43 -6.94
N HIS A 245 9.83 -8.42 -5.97
CA HIS A 245 11.26 -8.59 -6.12
C HIS A 245 11.79 -9.51 -5.02
N THR A 246 12.76 -10.37 -5.36
CA THR A 246 13.48 -11.18 -4.36
C THR A 246 14.42 -10.28 -3.57
N VAL A 247 14.44 -10.40 -2.25
CA VAL A 247 15.38 -9.61 -1.42
C VAL A 247 16.33 -10.55 -0.71
N ASP A 248 17.55 -10.07 -0.50
CA ASP A 248 18.48 -10.72 0.40
C ASP A 248 18.23 -10.22 1.83
N LEU A 249 17.58 -11.06 2.63
CA LEU A 249 17.26 -10.77 4.03
C LEU A 249 18.45 -11.01 4.97
N CYS A 250 19.57 -11.56 4.47
CA CYS A 250 20.80 -11.78 5.23
C CYS A 250 21.64 -10.50 5.37
N LEU A 251 21.40 -9.49 4.53
CA LEU A 251 22.12 -8.20 4.57
C LEU A 251 21.94 -7.40 5.88
N GLY A 252 20.99 -7.79 6.75
CA GLY A 252 20.77 -7.20 8.07
C GLY A 252 21.20 -8.06 9.26
N ARG A 253 21.73 -9.27 9.03
CA ARG A 253 22.19 -10.20 10.08
C ARG A 253 23.49 -10.89 9.66
N CYS A 254 24.58 -10.14 9.64
CA CYS A 254 25.90 -10.77 9.74
C CYS A 254 26.15 -11.22 11.19
N SER A 255 25.47 -12.29 11.60
CA SER A 255 26.06 -13.27 12.51
C SER A 255 26.62 -14.37 11.63
N ALA A 256 27.94 -14.56 11.66
CA ALA A 256 28.69 -15.41 10.73
C ALA A 256 28.27 -16.89 10.71
N SER A 257 27.45 -17.35 11.66
CA SER A 257 27.09 -18.77 11.81
C SER A 257 25.95 -19.25 10.91
N GLU A 258 25.05 -18.38 10.45
CA GLU A 258 23.84 -18.82 9.71
C GLU A 258 23.94 -18.68 8.18
N CYS A 259 24.83 -17.81 7.68
CA CYS A 259 24.98 -17.56 6.24
C CYS A 259 25.84 -18.61 5.52
N SER A 260 26.56 -19.47 6.26
CA SER A 260 27.52 -20.45 5.70
C SER A 260 26.89 -21.65 4.97
N ARG A 261 25.55 -21.78 4.97
CA ARG A 261 24.85 -22.92 4.35
C ARG A 261 24.33 -22.67 2.93
N SER A 262 24.42 -21.46 2.38
CA SER A 262 24.17 -21.21 0.96
C SER A 262 25.46 -20.85 0.25
N ARG A 263 25.91 -21.77 -0.62
CA ARG A 263 27.18 -21.70 -1.35
C ARG A 263 27.31 -20.42 -2.18
N ASN A 264 28.53 -19.89 -2.19
CA ASN A 264 29.13 -18.97 -3.17
C ASN A 264 28.61 -17.53 -3.23
N PHE A 265 28.96 -16.67 -2.27
CA PHE A 265 29.21 -15.25 -2.55
C PHE A 265 30.26 -14.67 -1.60
N ASN A 266 31.33 -14.10 -2.17
CA ASN A 266 32.33 -13.34 -1.43
C ASN A 266 31.70 -12.05 -0.91
N CYS A 267 31.60 -11.89 0.41
CA CYS A 267 31.35 -10.60 1.03
C CYS A 267 32.66 -9.80 1.04
N GLU A 268 32.85 -8.91 0.07
CA GLU A 268 33.86 -7.85 0.19
C GLU A 268 33.39 -6.84 1.23
N ARG A 269 34.27 -6.51 2.19
CA ARG A 269 34.04 -5.44 3.17
C ARG A 269 34.17 -4.09 2.47
N PRO A 270 33.30 -3.10 2.75
CA PRO A 270 33.59 -1.73 2.36
C PRO A 270 34.64 -1.13 3.32
N ASP A 271 35.59 -0.40 2.73
CA ASP A 271 36.53 0.50 3.41
C ASP A 271 35.82 1.66 4.11
#